data_AF-A0A3D4XYE8-F1
#
_entry.id   AF-A0A3D4XYE8-F1
#
_cell.length_a   1.000
_cell.length_b   1.000
_cell.length_c   1.000
_cell.angle_alpha   90.00
_cell.angle_beta   90.00
_cell.angle_gamma   90.00
#
_symmetry.space_group_name_H-M   'P 1'
#
loop_
_entity.id
_entity.type
_entity.pdbx_description
1 polymer ?
#
loop_
_entity_poly.entity_id
_entity_poly.type
_entity_poly.pdbx_seq_one_letter_code
_entity_poly.pdbx_strand_id
1 'polypeptide(L)'
;MKKYFLLFTLTQSFLLKADQVFNYLLNNNFSAIQESKKTDFDTPTDAHIFQHYKIINQNLRHAIKNGSSLLTAIHQKEVEENLKGRYTFVHAQQWFWEWYEELYKMLYEIKHKTTISNFYFSRFFNPDKIDLQKEEEIYQDILKQGRIDHWKKGKSLRPRLLFLNAPLFGNTQNLVCCSVDFWQNGSDWSWLHPHGISNETLFKKFSLQSLYKKYKIALQKLEQEHKALTSHGHILFFSMTKQFVTDNVYMARMCGYKNNVNINGQSTNNVCTFIDKFKQNPLQMGETDVIEFCLILTKHRSLQPTPACQIFAFNDVDAQKWKEFNQKREALFTQIRKDITG
;
A
#
# COMPACT_ATOMS: atom_id res chain seq x y z
N MET A 1 45.63 33.96 0.81
CA MET A 1 44.51 33.41 1.59
C MET A 1 43.20 33.71 0.86
N LYS A 2 42.63 32.73 0.15
CA LYS A 2 41.31 32.85 -0.50
C LYS A 2 40.23 32.47 0.52
N LYS A 3 39.36 33.41 0.88
CA LYS A 3 38.16 33.14 1.69
C LYS A 3 37.09 32.54 0.78
N TYR A 4 36.73 31.28 1.03
CA TYR A 4 35.53 30.67 0.45
C TYR A 4 34.32 31.14 1.25
N PHE A 5 33.43 31.89 0.61
CA PHE A 5 32.06 32.11 1.10
C PHE A 5 31.24 30.86 0.72
N LEU A 6 30.99 29.98 1.69
CA LEU A 6 29.92 29.00 1.56
C LEU A 6 28.59 29.72 1.85
N LEU A 7 27.87 30.07 0.78
CA LEU A 7 26.45 30.37 0.88
C LEU A 7 25.71 29.05 1.13
N PHE A 8 25.40 28.75 2.39
CA PHE A 8 24.31 27.86 2.73
C PHE A 8 23.01 28.65 2.54
N THR A 9 22.38 28.53 1.38
CA THR A 9 20.95 28.85 1.25
C THR A 9 20.19 27.79 2.05
N LEU A 10 19.78 28.13 3.27
CA LEU A 10 18.74 27.43 4.00
C LEU A 10 17.45 27.53 3.17
N THR A 11 17.18 26.54 2.34
CA THR A 11 15.84 26.30 1.81
C THR A 11 14.94 26.04 3.02
N GLN A 12 14.10 27.02 3.39
CA GLN A 12 13.06 26.81 4.38
C GLN A 12 12.13 25.70 3.87
N SER A 13 12.31 24.49 4.37
CA SER A 13 11.37 23.38 4.18
C SER A 13 10.07 23.77 4.87
N PHE A 14 9.07 24.17 4.08
CA PHE A 14 7.73 24.39 4.60
C PHE A 14 7.09 23.03 4.89
N LEU A 15 7.22 22.55 6.13
CA LEU A 15 6.33 21.53 6.66
C LEU A 15 4.97 22.18 6.91
N LEU A 16 4.02 21.97 6.01
CA LEU A 16 2.62 22.07 6.43
C LEU A 16 2.43 20.98 7.49
N LYS A 17 1.93 21.34 8.68
CA LYS A 17 1.47 20.28 9.61
C LYS A 17 0.40 19.48 8.86
N ALA A 18 0.41 18.16 8.96
CA ALA A 18 -0.52 17.28 8.23
C ALA A 18 -1.98 17.77 8.32
N ASP A 19 -2.41 18.14 9.52
CA ASP A 19 -3.75 18.64 9.82
C ASP A 19 -4.09 19.94 9.06
N GLN A 20 -3.10 20.75 8.73
CA GLN A 20 -3.28 21.97 7.94
C GLN A 20 -3.51 21.65 6.46
N VAL A 21 -2.80 20.67 5.90
CA VAL A 21 -2.93 20.26 4.48
C VAL A 21 -4.37 19.90 4.13
N PHE A 22 -5.02 19.07 4.96
CA PHE A 22 -6.40 18.63 4.69
C PHE A 22 -7.43 19.72 4.96
N ASN A 23 -7.19 20.58 5.97
CA ASN A 23 -8.02 21.77 6.17
C ASN A 23 -7.93 22.74 4.99
N TYR A 24 -6.78 22.88 4.33
CA TYR A 24 -6.66 23.67 3.11
C TYR A 24 -7.44 23.08 1.94
N LEU A 25 -7.38 21.75 1.75
CA LEU A 25 -8.16 21.05 0.72
C LEU A 25 -9.68 21.25 0.90
N LEU A 26 -10.18 21.18 2.14
CA LEU A 26 -11.61 21.31 2.43
C LEU A 26 -12.15 22.74 2.30
N ASN A 27 -11.32 23.73 2.65
CA ASN A 27 -11.73 25.15 2.72
C ASN A 27 -11.43 25.97 1.46
N ASN A 28 -10.96 25.35 0.37
CA ASN A 28 -10.68 26.01 -0.93
C ASN A 28 -9.65 27.17 -0.89
N ASN A 29 -8.87 27.31 0.18
CA ASN A 29 -7.91 28.41 0.37
C ASN A 29 -6.54 28.18 -0.31
N PHE A 30 -6.54 27.58 -1.50
CA PHE A 30 -5.30 27.13 -2.18
C PHE A 30 -4.61 28.20 -3.04
N SER A 31 -5.28 29.34 -3.29
CA SER A 31 -4.73 30.47 -4.06
C SER A 31 -3.43 31.00 -3.47
N ALA A 32 -3.33 31.11 -2.14
CA ALA A 32 -2.12 31.57 -1.46
C ALA A 32 -0.92 30.60 -1.58
N ILE A 33 -1.16 29.30 -1.79
CA ILE A 33 -0.08 28.30 -1.90
C ILE A 33 0.48 28.27 -3.32
N GLN A 34 -0.37 28.40 -4.36
CA GLN A 34 0.09 28.45 -5.76
C GLN A 34 0.92 29.70 -6.07
N GLU A 35 0.70 30.80 -5.36
CA GLU A 35 1.51 32.01 -5.47
C GLU A 35 2.90 31.86 -4.84
N SER A 36 3.06 30.92 -3.89
CA SER A 36 4.37 30.53 -3.39
C SER A 36 5.07 29.72 -4.49
N LYS A 37 6.10 30.29 -5.11
CA LYS A 37 6.94 29.64 -6.15
C LYS A 37 7.79 28.49 -5.57
N LYS A 38 7.23 27.67 -4.70
CA LYS A 38 7.94 26.61 -3.99
C LYS A 38 8.32 25.49 -4.97
N THR A 39 9.56 25.05 -4.86
CA THR A 39 10.21 24.05 -5.71
C THR A 39 10.82 22.93 -4.86
N ASP A 40 10.27 22.69 -3.67
CA ASP A 40 10.65 21.50 -2.89
C ASP A 40 9.57 21.12 -1.87
N PHE A 41 9.27 19.83 -1.80
CA PHE A 41 8.23 19.25 -0.95
C PHE A 41 8.79 18.07 -0.15
N ASP A 42 8.38 17.95 1.11
CA ASP A 42 8.88 16.91 2.00
C ASP A 42 8.34 15.53 1.62
N THR A 43 7.11 15.48 1.07
CA THR A 43 6.46 14.23 0.64
C THR A 43 5.92 14.30 -0.79
N PRO A 44 5.79 13.15 -1.48
CA PRO A 44 5.06 13.05 -2.75
C PRO A 44 3.61 13.53 -2.64
N THR A 45 2.93 13.28 -1.51
CA THR A 45 1.56 13.75 -1.28
C THR A 45 1.45 15.27 -1.32
N ASP A 46 2.38 16.00 -0.69
CA ASP A 46 2.36 17.47 -0.69
C ASP A 46 2.55 18.03 -2.10
N ALA A 47 3.50 17.48 -2.85
CA ALA A 47 3.74 17.84 -4.25
C ALA A 47 2.51 17.57 -5.13
N HIS A 48 1.84 16.44 -4.90
CA HIS A 48 0.62 16.06 -5.63
C HIS A 48 -0.56 16.96 -5.31
N ILE A 49 -0.79 17.25 -4.03
CA ILE A 49 -1.82 18.19 -3.61
C ILE A 49 -1.56 19.56 -4.22
N PHE A 50 -0.32 20.04 -4.21
CA PHE A 50 0.04 21.32 -4.82
C PHE A 50 -0.31 21.39 -6.31
N GLN A 51 0.04 20.35 -7.08
CA GLN A 51 -0.19 20.33 -8.52
C GLN A 51 -1.66 20.05 -8.89
N HIS A 52 -2.34 19.19 -8.13
CA HIS A 52 -3.62 18.59 -8.52
C HIS A 52 -4.78 18.93 -7.57
N TYR A 53 -4.67 19.96 -6.73
CA TYR A 53 -5.67 20.28 -5.70
C TYR A 53 -7.11 20.35 -6.25
N LYS A 54 -7.31 20.92 -7.44
CA LYS A 54 -8.64 21.07 -8.05
C LYS A 54 -9.30 19.73 -8.29
N ILE A 55 -8.58 18.80 -8.91
CA ILE A 55 -9.12 17.50 -9.27
C ILE A 55 -9.26 16.58 -8.05
N ILE A 56 -8.33 16.67 -7.10
CA ILE A 56 -8.45 15.98 -5.80
C ILE A 56 -9.73 16.43 -5.10
N ASN A 57 -9.98 17.73 -5.00
CA ASN A 57 -11.18 18.24 -4.34
C ASN A 57 -12.44 17.91 -5.15
N GLN A 58 -12.41 17.99 -6.47
CA GLN A 58 -13.55 17.62 -7.29
C GLN A 58 -13.96 16.16 -7.09
N ASN A 59 -12.98 15.25 -7.05
CA ASN A 59 -13.26 13.81 -7.09
C ASN A 59 -13.31 13.16 -5.70
N LEU A 60 -12.56 13.66 -4.71
CA LEU A 60 -12.35 13.00 -3.42
C LEU A 60 -12.81 13.82 -2.21
N ARG A 61 -13.52 14.94 -2.38
CA ARG A 61 -13.99 15.78 -1.26
C ARG A 61 -14.76 15.02 -0.20
N HIS A 62 -15.60 14.06 -0.60
CA HIS A 62 -16.38 13.25 0.34
C HIS A 62 -15.48 12.34 1.18
N ALA A 63 -14.54 11.63 0.54
CA ALA A 63 -13.52 10.82 1.20
C ALA A 63 -12.73 11.65 2.20
N ILE A 64 -12.27 12.84 1.79
CA ILE A 64 -11.47 13.74 2.64
C ILE A 64 -12.27 14.19 3.86
N LYS A 65 -13.54 14.55 3.68
CA LYS A 65 -14.40 15.00 4.78
C LYS A 65 -14.62 13.90 5.82
N ASN A 66 -14.96 12.69 5.37
CA ASN A 66 -15.33 11.60 6.27
C ASN A 66 -14.12 10.84 6.83
N GLY A 67 -13.01 10.82 6.09
CA GLY A 67 -11.77 10.11 6.44
C GLY A 67 -10.65 10.99 6.97
N SER A 68 -10.93 12.26 7.31
CA SER A 68 -9.89 13.25 7.63
C SER A 68 -8.89 12.76 8.67
N SER A 69 -9.34 12.16 9.78
CA SER A 69 -8.45 11.62 10.82
C SER A 69 -7.56 10.49 10.31
N LEU A 70 -8.10 9.58 9.51
CA LEU A 70 -7.34 8.46 8.91
C LEU A 70 -6.28 8.98 7.93
N LEU A 71 -6.69 9.81 6.98
CA LEU A 71 -5.81 10.36 5.95
C LEU A 71 -4.72 11.23 6.56
N THR A 72 -5.05 11.96 7.63
CA THR A 72 -4.07 12.72 8.43
C THR A 72 -3.04 11.79 9.06
N ALA A 73 -3.45 10.70 9.70
CA ALA A 73 -2.52 9.74 10.30
C ALA A 73 -1.59 9.10 9.26
N ILE A 74 -2.11 8.78 8.07
CA ILE A 74 -1.30 8.24 6.96
C ILE A 74 -0.29 9.27 6.46
N HIS A 75 -0.69 10.53 6.28
CA HIS A 75 0.21 11.59 5.85
C HIS A 75 1.28 11.92 6.92
N GLN A 76 0.91 11.94 8.20
CA GLN A 76 1.89 12.06 9.29
C GLN A 76 2.93 10.93 9.22
N LYS A 77 2.47 9.69 8.99
CA LYS A 77 3.37 8.54 8.78
C LYS A 77 4.25 8.72 7.55
N GLU A 78 3.73 9.27 6.47
CA GLU A 78 4.48 9.60 5.26
C GLU A 78 5.62 10.57 5.54
N VAL A 79 5.35 11.64 6.28
CA VAL A 79 6.34 12.63 6.71
C VAL A 79 7.41 11.97 7.56
N GLU A 80 7.03 11.19 8.58
CA GLU A 80 7.97 10.48 9.46
C GLU A 80 8.95 9.58 8.68
N GLU A 81 8.46 8.85 7.68
CA GLU A 81 9.26 7.90 6.93
C GLU A 81 10.11 8.59 5.85
N ASN A 82 9.62 9.66 5.21
CA ASN A 82 10.44 10.47 4.29
C ASN A 82 11.61 11.16 5.03
N LEU A 83 11.41 11.61 6.27
CA LEU A 83 12.49 12.17 7.12
C LEU A 83 13.58 11.14 7.43
N LYS A 84 13.28 9.84 7.37
CA LYS A 84 14.25 8.74 7.49
C LYS A 84 14.93 8.40 6.16
N GLY A 85 14.68 9.17 5.09
CA GLY A 85 15.19 8.92 3.74
C GLY A 85 14.54 7.72 3.05
N ARG A 86 13.30 7.36 3.43
CA ARG A 86 12.57 6.22 2.85
C ARG A 86 11.57 6.68 1.81
N TYR A 87 11.30 5.81 0.86
CA TYR A 87 10.27 6.00 -0.16
C TYR A 87 8.96 5.38 0.32
N THR A 88 7.87 6.09 0.11
CA THR A 88 6.55 5.77 0.65
C THR A 88 5.56 5.47 -0.45
N PHE A 89 4.69 4.49 -0.22
CA PHE A 89 3.61 4.15 -1.13
C PHE A 89 2.35 3.75 -0.35
N VAL A 90 1.19 3.87 -0.99
CA VAL A 90 -0.09 3.42 -0.43
C VAL A 90 -0.80 2.45 -1.37
N HIS A 91 -1.59 1.57 -0.78
CA HIS A 91 -2.48 0.64 -1.45
C HIS A 91 -3.72 0.41 -0.60
N ALA A 92 -4.90 0.47 -1.18
CA ALA A 92 -6.12 0.14 -0.46
C ALA A 92 -6.56 -1.29 -0.76
N GLN A 93 -7.14 -1.93 0.26
CA GLN A 93 -7.66 -3.29 0.19
C GLN A 93 -9.04 -3.37 0.81
N GLN A 94 -9.82 -4.37 0.39
CA GLN A 94 -11.09 -4.66 1.05
C GLN A 94 -10.87 -5.05 2.50
N TRP A 95 -11.75 -4.58 3.38
CA TRP A 95 -11.62 -4.78 4.81
C TRP A 95 -11.51 -6.26 5.21
N PHE A 96 -12.24 -7.16 4.55
CA PHE A 96 -12.22 -8.58 4.89
C PHE A 96 -10.83 -9.24 4.79
N TRP A 97 -9.88 -8.63 4.07
CA TRP A 97 -8.52 -9.17 3.99
C TRP A 97 -7.85 -9.19 5.35
N GLU A 98 -8.11 -8.20 6.22
CA GLU A 98 -7.58 -8.15 7.60
C GLU A 98 -7.91 -9.44 8.37
N TRP A 99 -9.16 -9.88 8.29
CA TRP A 99 -9.61 -11.10 8.97
C TRP A 99 -8.81 -12.33 8.52
N TYR A 100 -8.66 -12.49 7.20
CA TYR A 100 -7.95 -13.65 6.64
C TYR A 100 -6.44 -13.56 6.87
N GLU A 101 -5.88 -12.35 6.89
CA GLU A 101 -4.49 -12.07 7.24
C GLU A 101 -4.16 -12.54 8.65
N GLU A 102 -4.94 -12.10 9.63
CA GLU A 102 -4.72 -12.46 11.03
C GLU A 102 -4.97 -13.94 11.30
N LEU A 103 -6.00 -14.53 10.67
CA LEU A 103 -6.24 -15.97 10.78
C LEU A 103 -5.09 -16.77 10.16
N TYR A 104 -4.62 -16.38 8.96
CA TYR A 104 -3.49 -17.05 8.32
C TYR A 104 -2.22 -16.93 9.17
N LYS A 105 -1.91 -15.73 9.66
CA LYS A 105 -0.75 -15.46 10.52
C LYS A 105 -0.75 -16.35 11.76
N MET A 106 -1.86 -16.36 12.49
CA MET A 106 -2.01 -17.18 13.69
C MET A 106 -1.75 -18.67 13.38
N LEU A 107 -2.36 -19.21 12.33
CA LEU A 107 -2.17 -20.62 11.95
C LEU A 107 -0.72 -20.91 11.52
N TYR A 108 -0.09 -19.98 10.79
CA TYR A 108 1.30 -20.09 10.35
C TYR A 108 2.27 -20.13 11.54
N GLU A 109 2.18 -19.15 12.44
CA GLU A 109 3.05 -19.02 13.61
C GLU A 109 3.00 -20.26 14.50
N ILE A 110 1.79 -20.79 14.71
CA ILE A 110 1.59 -21.99 15.54
C ILE A 110 2.18 -23.22 14.86
N LYS A 111 1.93 -23.40 13.55
CA LYS A 111 2.39 -24.60 12.83
C LYS A 111 3.89 -24.63 12.61
N HIS A 112 4.50 -23.48 12.37
CA HIS A 112 5.92 -23.36 12.11
C HIS A 112 6.73 -22.99 13.36
N LYS A 113 6.08 -22.82 14.52
CA LYS A 113 6.72 -22.44 15.80
C LYS A 113 7.62 -21.21 15.63
N THR A 114 7.10 -20.21 14.94
CA THR A 114 7.80 -18.98 14.57
C THR A 114 6.89 -17.78 14.77
N THR A 115 7.44 -16.58 14.69
CA THR A 115 6.68 -15.33 14.71
C THR A 115 6.93 -14.58 13.43
N ILE A 116 5.88 -14.01 12.84
CA ILE A 116 5.98 -13.16 11.65
C ILE A 116 5.63 -11.72 12.04
N SER A 117 6.66 -10.87 12.10
CA SER A 117 6.50 -9.43 12.34
C SER A 117 6.00 -8.71 11.09
N ASN A 118 5.21 -7.64 11.26
CA ASN A 118 4.59 -6.71 10.27
C ASN A 118 3.91 -7.37 9.06
N PHE A 119 3.44 -8.60 9.22
CA PHE A 119 2.86 -9.41 8.17
C PHE A 119 1.56 -8.80 7.65
N TYR A 120 1.51 -8.50 6.35
CA TYR A 120 0.28 -8.27 5.60
C TYR A 120 0.28 -9.27 4.44
N PHE A 121 -0.75 -10.11 4.37
CA PHE A 121 -0.88 -11.16 3.37
C PHE A 121 -1.17 -10.51 2.02
N SER A 122 -0.11 -10.11 1.32
CA SER A 122 -0.20 -9.69 -0.07
C SER A 122 -0.36 -10.93 -0.95
N ARG A 123 -1.53 -11.55 -0.90
CA ARG A 123 -2.12 -12.52 -1.86
C ARG A 123 -1.31 -13.78 -2.23
N PHE A 124 -0.07 -13.99 -1.76
CA PHE A 124 0.80 -15.10 -2.19
C PHE A 124 1.72 -15.61 -1.10
N PHE A 125 1.22 -16.51 -0.26
CA PHE A 125 2.07 -17.56 0.26
C PHE A 125 1.50 -18.89 -0.23
N ASN A 126 2.19 -19.59 -1.13
CA ASN A 126 1.84 -20.97 -1.47
C ASN A 126 2.92 -21.89 -0.85
N PRO A 127 2.56 -22.79 0.08
CA PRO A 127 3.50 -23.72 0.71
C PRO A 127 3.93 -24.89 -0.20
N ASP A 128 3.39 -25.03 -1.41
CA ASP A 128 3.85 -26.03 -2.37
C ASP A 128 5.35 -25.84 -2.68
N LYS A 129 6.05 -26.92 -3.10
CA LYS A 129 7.43 -26.81 -3.59
C LYS A 129 7.51 -25.76 -4.70
N ILE A 130 8.13 -24.62 -4.38
CA ILE A 130 8.38 -23.54 -5.32
C ILE A 130 9.65 -23.89 -6.11
N ASP A 131 9.56 -23.90 -7.43
CA ASP A 131 10.74 -23.88 -8.30
C ASP A 131 11.35 -22.47 -8.26
N LEU A 132 12.37 -22.31 -7.41
CA LEU A 132 12.99 -21.01 -7.14
C LEU A 132 13.63 -20.40 -8.39
N GLN A 133 14.27 -21.22 -9.24
CA GLN A 133 14.89 -20.74 -10.47
C GLN A 133 13.83 -20.16 -11.39
N LYS A 134 12.73 -20.88 -11.58
CA LYS A 134 11.64 -20.41 -12.43
C LYS A 134 10.95 -19.17 -11.88
N GLU A 135 10.75 -19.07 -10.57
CA GLU A 135 10.18 -17.86 -9.98
C GLU A 135 11.12 -16.65 -10.12
N GLU A 136 12.43 -16.86 -10.03
CA GLU A 136 13.43 -15.82 -10.28
C GLU A 136 13.42 -15.39 -11.75
N GLU A 137 13.31 -16.32 -12.70
CA GLU A 137 13.16 -16.00 -14.13
C GLU A 137 11.91 -15.14 -14.38
N ILE A 138 10.78 -15.48 -13.75
CA ILE A 138 9.54 -14.69 -13.83
C ILE A 138 9.74 -13.29 -13.23
N TYR A 139 10.39 -13.20 -12.06
CA TYR A 139 10.67 -11.94 -11.40
C TYR A 139 11.50 -11.02 -12.30
N GLN A 140 12.60 -11.53 -12.85
CA GLN A 140 13.48 -10.77 -13.74
C GLN A 140 12.77 -10.35 -15.03
N ASP A 141 11.90 -11.21 -15.58
CA ASP A 141 11.11 -10.88 -16.77
C ASP A 141 10.11 -9.73 -16.50
N ILE A 142 9.39 -9.78 -15.38
CA ILE A 142 8.49 -8.70 -14.96
C ILE A 142 9.27 -7.42 -14.74
N LEU A 143 10.36 -7.46 -13.97
CA LEU A 143 11.15 -6.28 -13.62
C LEU A 143 11.73 -5.61 -14.87
N LYS A 144 12.28 -6.40 -15.79
CA LYS A 144 12.89 -5.89 -17.01
C LYS A 144 11.85 -5.40 -18.01
N GLN A 145 10.80 -6.18 -18.25
CA GLN A 145 9.93 -6.00 -19.41
C GLN A 145 8.54 -5.44 -19.08
N GLY A 146 8.09 -5.50 -17.82
CA GLY A 146 6.73 -5.14 -17.44
C GLY A 146 5.66 -6.00 -18.12
N ARG A 147 6.01 -7.24 -18.51
CA ARG A 147 5.09 -8.14 -19.20
C ARG A 147 4.09 -8.71 -18.21
N ILE A 148 2.82 -8.39 -18.41
CA ILE A 148 1.71 -8.92 -17.60
C ILE A 148 1.11 -10.21 -18.19
N ASP A 149 1.52 -10.61 -19.40
CA ASP A 149 1.05 -11.80 -20.10
C ASP A 149 2.19 -12.80 -20.34
N HIS A 150 2.05 -14.04 -19.83
CA HIS A 150 3.06 -15.07 -20.01
C HIS A 150 2.97 -15.69 -21.42
N TRP A 151 3.87 -15.26 -22.30
CA TRP A 151 3.96 -15.65 -23.72
C TRP A 151 3.98 -17.17 -24.01
N LYS A 152 4.37 -18.03 -23.06
CA LYS A 152 4.39 -19.49 -23.28
C LYS A 152 3.12 -20.26 -22.88
N LYS A 153 2.17 -19.69 -22.10
CA LYS A 153 1.05 -20.48 -21.51
C LYS A 153 -0.28 -19.74 -21.27
N GLY A 154 -0.46 -18.50 -21.73
CA GLY A 154 -1.74 -17.78 -21.58
C GLY A 154 -2.18 -17.49 -20.13
N LYS A 155 -1.28 -17.61 -19.14
CA LYS A 155 -1.55 -17.27 -17.74
C LYS A 155 -1.09 -15.85 -17.47
N SER A 156 -1.98 -14.99 -17.01
CA SER A 156 -1.64 -13.63 -16.61
C SER A 156 -0.66 -13.64 -15.44
N LEU A 157 0.37 -12.79 -15.51
CA LEU A 157 1.30 -12.47 -14.44
C LEU A 157 0.79 -11.33 -13.55
N ARG A 158 -0.34 -10.68 -13.90
CA ARG A 158 -1.00 -9.65 -13.09
C ARG A 158 -1.20 -10.03 -11.62
N PRO A 159 -1.53 -11.29 -11.25
CA PRO A 159 -1.64 -11.65 -9.84
C PRO A 159 -0.32 -11.43 -9.07
N ARG A 160 0.83 -11.46 -9.74
CA ARG A 160 2.14 -11.22 -9.12
C ARG A 160 2.46 -9.74 -8.94
N LEU A 161 1.50 -8.84 -9.13
CA LEU A 161 1.71 -7.40 -9.04
C LEU A 161 0.81 -6.82 -7.96
N LEU A 162 1.41 -6.01 -7.09
CA LEU A 162 0.69 -5.13 -6.19
C LEU A 162 0.77 -3.71 -6.73
N PHE A 163 -0.39 -3.14 -7.02
CA PHE A 163 -0.52 -1.78 -7.54
C PHE A 163 -0.47 -0.78 -6.39
N LEU A 164 0.40 0.21 -6.50
CA LEU A 164 0.71 1.18 -5.47
C LEU A 164 0.60 2.60 -6.03
N ASN A 165 0.28 3.56 -5.15
CA ASN A 165 0.40 4.99 -5.41
C ASN A 165 1.51 5.58 -4.53
N ALA A 166 2.43 6.37 -5.09
CA ALA A 166 3.42 7.05 -4.25
C ALA A 166 2.78 8.19 -3.43
N PRO A 167 1.97 9.09 -4.02
CA PRO A 167 1.18 10.06 -3.28
C PRO A 167 -0.12 9.42 -2.74
N LEU A 168 -0.59 9.86 -1.57
CA LEU A 168 -1.86 9.40 -0.98
C LEU A 168 -3.05 9.56 -1.94
N PHE A 169 -3.07 10.69 -2.66
CA PHE A 169 -4.10 11.04 -3.63
C PHE A 169 -3.68 10.78 -5.08
N GLY A 170 -2.78 9.84 -5.36
CA GLY A 170 -2.44 9.48 -6.74
C GLY A 170 -3.63 8.91 -7.51
N ASN A 171 -3.60 9.04 -8.84
CA ASN A 171 -4.59 8.55 -9.79
C ASN A 171 -6.00 9.12 -9.59
N THR A 172 -6.13 10.40 -9.24
CA THR A 172 -7.45 11.03 -9.05
C THR A 172 -8.26 11.17 -10.33
N GLN A 173 -7.62 11.23 -11.50
CA GLN A 173 -8.27 11.18 -12.82
C GLN A 173 -8.79 9.80 -13.18
N ASN A 174 -8.27 8.75 -12.54
CA ASN A 174 -8.67 7.37 -12.76
C ASN A 174 -9.00 6.70 -11.43
N LEU A 175 -10.18 6.98 -10.90
CA LEU A 175 -10.61 6.56 -9.55
C LEU A 175 -10.48 5.05 -9.31
N VAL A 176 -10.63 4.23 -10.36
CA VAL A 176 -10.40 2.77 -10.30
C VAL A 176 -8.92 2.36 -10.16
N CYS A 177 -8.03 3.32 -9.93
CA CYS A 177 -6.61 3.14 -9.60
C CYS A 177 -6.20 3.99 -8.37
N CYS A 178 -7.13 4.76 -7.79
CA CYS A 178 -6.87 5.64 -6.66
C CYS A 178 -7.05 4.89 -5.34
N SER A 179 -6.02 4.88 -4.47
CA SER A 179 -6.10 4.18 -3.19
C SER A 179 -7.16 4.77 -2.26
N VAL A 180 -7.36 6.09 -2.27
CA VAL A 180 -8.38 6.73 -1.42
C VAL A 180 -9.80 6.39 -1.90
N ASP A 181 -10.03 6.34 -3.21
CA ASP A 181 -11.32 5.90 -3.77
C ASP A 181 -11.61 4.44 -3.41
N PHE A 182 -10.62 3.57 -3.56
CA PHE A 182 -10.73 2.15 -3.19
C PHE A 182 -11.01 1.93 -1.71
N TRP A 183 -10.33 2.68 -0.84
CA TRP A 183 -10.61 2.68 0.58
C TRP A 183 -12.07 3.10 0.85
N GLN A 184 -12.51 4.24 0.31
CA GLN A 184 -13.87 4.74 0.51
C GLN A 184 -14.92 3.74 0.03
N ASN A 185 -14.67 3.03 -1.07
CA ASN A 185 -15.62 2.09 -1.67
C ASN A 185 -15.48 0.65 -1.15
N GLY A 186 -14.56 0.38 -0.22
CA GLY A 186 -14.30 -0.98 0.27
C GLY A 186 -13.93 -1.95 -0.85
N SER A 187 -13.17 -1.49 -1.84
CA SER A 187 -12.80 -2.22 -3.06
C SER A 187 -11.29 -2.23 -3.26
N ASP A 188 -10.78 -3.19 -4.03
CA ASP A 188 -9.34 -3.32 -4.34
C ASP A 188 -9.08 -4.04 -5.67
N TRP A 189 -10.12 -4.10 -6.52
CA TRP A 189 -10.18 -4.87 -7.77
C TRP A 189 -9.72 -6.34 -7.64
N SER A 190 -9.76 -6.92 -6.43
CA SER A 190 -9.44 -8.33 -6.20
C SER A 190 -10.40 -9.30 -6.87
N TRP A 191 -11.55 -8.84 -7.39
CA TRP A 191 -12.48 -9.65 -8.19
C TRP A 191 -11.84 -10.28 -9.45
N LEU A 192 -10.68 -9.78 -9.90
CA LEU A 192 -9.87 -10.41 -10.96
C LEU A 192 -9.12 -11.67 -10.47
N HIS A 193 -9.24 -12.05 -9.20
CA HIS A 193 -8.68 -13.25 -8.62
C HIS A 193 -9.81 -14.21 -8.20
N PRO A 194 -10.13 -15.23 -9.01
CA PRO A 194 -11.29 -16.10 -8.81
C PRO A 194 -11.11 -17.17 -7.72
N HIS A 195 -10.34 -16.92 -6.66
CA HIS A 195 -10.06 -17.94 -5.64
C HIS A 195 -10.51 -17.49 -4.24
N GLY A 196 -11.67 -18.01 -3.86
CA GLY A 196 -12.33 -17.85 -2.56
C GLY A 196 -11.46 -18.29 -1.38
N ILE A 197 -10.65 -17.35 -0.89
CA ILE A 197 -10.14 -17.43 0.48
C ILE A 197 -11.32 -17.49 1.44
N SER A 198 -11.23 -18.40 2.41
CA SER A 198 -12.24 -18.63 3.42
C SER A 198 -11.56 -19.24 4.64
N ASN A 199 -12.25 -19.24 5.78
CA ASN A 199 -11.74 -19.90 6.98
C ASN A 199 -11.38 -21.37 6.69
N GLU A 200 -12.22 -22.08 5.92
CA GLU A 200 -11.96 -23.48 5.55
C GLU A 200 -10.69 -23.65 4.72
N THR A 201 -10.48 -22.81 3.70
CA THR A 201 -9.31 -22.92 2.83
C THR A 201 -8.03 -22.63 3.58
N LEU A 202 -8.06 -21.70 4.54
CA LEU A 202 -6.94 -21.41 5.43
C LEU A 202 -6.59 -22.60 6.33
N PHE A 203 -7.56 -23.19 7.04
CA PHE A 203 -7.29 -24.37 7.87
C PHE A 203 -6.85 -25.58 7.04
N LYS A 204 -7.45 -25.79 5.86
CA LYS A 204 -7.06 -26.86 4.93
C LYS A 204 -5.60 -26.75 4.52
N LYS A 205 -5.11 -25.53 4.29
CA LYS A 205 -3.71 -25.25 3.91
C LYS A 205 -2.69 -25.70 4.96
N PHE A 206 -3.10 -25.73 6.23
CA PHE A 206 -2.26 -26.16 7.36
C PHE A 206 -2.58 -27.57 7.86
N SER A 207 -3.36 -28.35 7.09
CA SER A 207 -3.82 -29.69 7.44
C SER A 207 -4.58 -29.73 8.78
N LEU A 208 -5.44 -28.74 9.02
CA LEU A 208 -6.24 -28.56 10.25
C LEU A 208 -7.76 -28.67 9.99
N GLN A 209 -8.18 -29.45 9.01
CA GLN A 209 -9.58 -29.53 8.58
C GLN A 209 -10.52 -30.01 9.70
N SER A 210 -10.07 -30.94 10.55
CA SER A 210 -10.84 -31.41 11.72
C SER A 210 -11.09 -30.27 12.72
N LEU A 211 -10.08 -29.44 12.97
CA LEU A 211 -10.16 -28.30 13.86
C LEU A 211 -11.08 -27.21 13.33
N TYR A 212 -11.06 -26.96 12.02
CA TYR A 212 -12.02 -26.06 11.39
C TYR A 212 -13.47 -26.49 11.65
N LYS A 213 -13.79 -27.78 11.53
CA LYS A 213 -15.14 -28.28 11.80
C LYS A 213 -15.60 -27.97 13.23
N LYS A 214 -14.69 -28.06 14.22
CA LYS A 214 -14.95 -27.71 15.62
C LYS A 214 -15.26 -26.21 15.80
N TYR A 215 -14.50 -25.34 15.13
CA TYR A 215 -14.60 -23.88 15.33
C TYR A 215 -15.43 -23.13 14.28
N LYS A 216 -16.00 -23.82 13.30
CA LYS A 216 -16.68 -23.23 12.12
C LYS A 216 -17.67 -22.13 12.50
N ILE A 217 -18.60 -22.40 13.41
CA ILE A 217 -19.66 -21.46 13.79
C ILE A 217 -19.08 -20.21 14.48
N ALA A 218 -18.12 -20.39 15.38
CA ALA A 218 -17.47 -19.28 16.07
C ALA A 218 -16.67 -18.39 15.11
N LEU A 219 -15.93 -19.00 14.17
CA LEU A 219 -15.19 -18.29 13.12
C LEU A 219 -16.13 -17.52 12.19
N GLN A 220 -17.23 -18.14 11.75
CA GLN A 220 -18.23 -17.48 10.90
C GLN A 220 -18.89 -16.28 11.59
N LYS A 221 -19.21 -16.42 12.89
CA LYS A 221 -19.77 -15.33 13.68
C LYS A 221 -18.78 -14.15 13.79
N LEU A 222 -17.52 -14.42 14.14
CA LEU A 222 -16.51 -13.36 14.23
C LEU A 222 -16.20 -12.73 12.87
N GLU A 223 -16.17 -13.49 11.79
CA GLU A 223 -16.00 -12.93 10.44
C GLU A 223 -17.14 -11.97 10.07
N GLN A 224 -18.39 -12.29 10.46
CA GLN A 224 -19.53 -11.39 10.28
C GLN A 224 -19.42 -10.14 11.16
N GLU A 225 -19.05 -10.29 12.44
CA GLU A 225 -18.80 -9.16 13.34
C GLU A 225 -17.70 -8.24 12.78
N HIS A 226 -16.62 -8.82 12.26
CA HIS A 226 -15.52 -8.10 11.61
C HIS A 226 -16.01 -7.26 10.42
N LYS A 227 -16.78 -7.88 9.50
CA LYS A 227 -17.34 -7.18 8.33
C LYS A 227 -18.28 -6.04 8.71
N ALA A 228 -18.93 -6.11 9.86
CA ALA A 228 -19.84 -5.08 10.33
C ALA A 228 -19.13 -3.87 10.99
N LEU A 229 -17.82 -3.93 11.19
CA LEU A 229 -17.05 -2.85 11.83
C LEU A 229 -16.95 -1.58 10.98
N THR A 230 -16.84 -1.73 9.66
CA THR A 230 -16.79 -0.63 8.69
C THR A 230 -17.24 -1.11 7.31
N SER A 231 -17.76 -0.19 6.50
CA SER A 231 -18.03 -0.42 5.07
C SER A 231 -16.85 -0.01 4.18
N HIS A 232 -15.88 0.72 4.73
CA HIS A 232 -14.67 1.14 4.02
C HIS A 232 -13.63 0.02 4.02
N GLY A 233 -12.63 0.13 3.15
CA GLY A 233 -11.46 -0.73 3.14
C GLY A 233 -10.46 -0.38 4.24
N HIS A 234 -9.25 -0.91 4.12
CA HIS A 234 -8.08 -0.38 4.83
C HIS A 234 -7.03 0.12 3.84
N ILE A 235 -6.15 0.99 4.31
CA ILE A 235 -4.99 1.46 3.54
C ILE A 235 -3.73 0.82 4.13
N LEU A 236 -3.03 0.08 3.29
CA LEU A 236 -1.66 -0.35 3.53
C LEU A 236 -0.71 0.77 3.10
N PHE A 237 0.14 1.19 4.02
CA PHE A 237 1.20 2.16 3.82
C PHE A 237 2.55 1.44 3.86
N PHE A 238 3.28 1.53 2.76
CA PHE A 238 4.59 0.91 2.56
C PHE A 238 5.68 1.95 2.75
N SER A 239 6.67 1.62 3.58
CA SER A 239 7.89 2.40 3.77
C SER A 239 9.08 1.55 3.34
N MET A 240 9.79 1.97 2.30
CA MET A 240 10.82 1.17 1.62
C MET A 240 12.15 1.93 1.51
N THR A 241 13.28 1.22 1.61
CA THR A 241 14.58 1.80 1.30
C THR A 241 14.73 2.02 -0.21
N LYS A 242 15.61 2.94 -0.61
CA LYS A 242 15.94 3.21 -2.01
C LYS A 242 16.30 1.94 -2.80
N GLN A 243 17.13 1.09 -2.18
CA GLN A 243 17.56 -0.16 -2.79
C GLN A 243 16.38 -1.10 -3.00
N PHE A 244 15.51 -1.26 -1.99
CA PHE A 244 14.34 -2.12 -2.12
C PHE A 244 13.40 -1.67 -3.24
N VAL A 245 13.15 -0.36 -3.37
CA VAL A 245 12.35 0.21 -4.45
C VAL A 245 12.99 -0.07 -5.81
N THR A 246 14.29 0.18 -5.94
CA THR A 246 15.03 -0.03 -7.19
C THR A 246 14.96 -1.49 -7.66
N ASP A 247 15.01 -2.43 -6.71
CA ASP A 247 15.01 -3.85 -7.04
C ASP A 247 13.61 -4.40 -7.30
N ASN A 248 12.58 -3.89 -6.63
CA ASN A 248 11.27 -4.56 -6.56
C ASN A 248 10.09 -3.77 -7.15
N VAL A 249 10.25 -2.47 -7.43
CA VAL A 249 9.17 -1.60 -7.86
C VAL A 249 9.48 -1.00 -9.22
N TYR A 250 8.48 -0.98 -10.11
CA TYR A 250 8.59 -0.29 -11.39
C TYR A 250 7.41 0.66 -11.62
N MET A 251 7.63 1.72 -12.40
CA MET A 251 6.56 2.60 -12.87
C MET A 251 5.74 1.91 -13.94
N ALA A 252 4.43 1.96 -13.81
CA ALA A 252 3.47 1.32 -14.68
C ALA A 252 2.44 2.33 -15.21
N ARG A 253 1.78 1.92 -16.29
CA ARG A 253 0.49 2.46 -16.71
C ARG A 253 -0.61 1.49 -16.26
N MET A 254 -1.86 1.94 -16.43
CA MET A 254 -3.05 1.12 -16.22
C MET A 254 -2.85 -0.32 -16.74
N CYS A 255 -3.28 -1.28 -15.91
CA CYS A 255 -3.13 -2.72 -16.12
C CYS A 255 -1.76 -3.33 -15.77
N GLY A 256 -0.74 -2.53 -15.45
CA GLY A 256 0.54 -3.02 -14.93
C GLY A 256 1.66 -3.15 -15.95
N TYR A 257 1.45 -2.66 -17.17
CA TYR A 257 2.52 -2.55 -18.16
C TYR A 257 3.54 -1.51 -17.71
N LYS A 258 4.83 -1.83 -17.80
CA LYS A 258 5.89 -0.88 -17.46
C LYS A 258 5.81 0.36 -18.35
N ASN A 259 5.97 1.52 -17.73
CA ASN A 259 5.85 2.82 -18.36
C ASN A 259 7.13 3.63 -18.13
N ASN A 260 7.54 4.36 -19.16
CA ASN A 260 8.56 5.39 -19.03
C ASN A 260 7.87 6.75 -18.92
N VAL A 261 8.43 7.63 -18.11
CA VAL A 261 7.97 9.01 -17.96
C VAL A 261 9.06 9.94 -18.46
N ASN A 262 8.65 11.06 -19.09
CA ASN A 262 9.58 12.07 -19.56
C ASN A 262 9.73 13.16 -18.49
N ILE A 263 10.94 13.34 -17.98
CA ILE A 263 11.28 14.38 -17.01
C ILE A 263 12.33 15.28 -17.65
N ASN A 264 12.00 16.55 -17.87
CA ASN A 264 12.90 17.55 -18.49
C ASN A 264 13.51 17.06 -19.83
N GLY A 265 12.69 16.43 -20.68
CA GLY A 265 13.12 15.89 -21.98
C GLY A 265 13.89 14.57 -21.92
N GLN A 266 14.12 14.00 -20.73
CA GLN A 266 14.76 12.70 -20.56
C GLN A 266 13.74 11.64 -20.16
N SER A 267 13.71 10.53 -20.91
CA SER A 267 12.86 9.38 -20.59
C SER A 267 13.49 8.54 -19.48
N THR A 268 12.72 8.22 -18.44
CA THR A 268 13.17 7.38 -17.32
C THR A 268 12.09 6.41 -16.88
N ASN A 269 12.50 5.25 -16.37
CA ASN A 269 11.64 4.31 -15.64
C ASN A 269 12.11 4.09 -14.18
N ASN A 270 13.05 4.92 -13.72
CA ASN A 270 13.53 4.85 -12.35
C ASN A 270 12.53 5.51 -11.40
N VAL A 271 11.91 4.69 -10.56
CA VAL A 271 10.90 5.09 -9.56
C VAL A 271 11.44 6.15 -8.60
N CYS A 272 12.65 5.94 -8.06
CA CYS A 272 13.28 6.87 -7.14
C CYS A 272 13.54 8.23 -7.79
N THR A 273 14.07 8.23 -9.02
CA THR A 273 14.29 9.46 -9.80
C THR A 273 12.98 10.21 -10.03
N PHE A 274 11.89 9.50 -10.38
CA PHE A 274 10.58 10.13 -10.55
C PHE A 274 10.12 10.78 -9.23
N ILE A 275 10.11 10.03 -8.13
CA ILE A 275 9.64 10.53 -6.82
C ILE A 275 10.48 11.74 -6.35
N ASP A 276 11.80 11.67 -6.47
CA ASP A 276 12.70 12.76 -6.06
C ASP A 276 12.47 14.00 -6.92
N LYS A 277 12.26 13.83 -8.23
CA LYS A 277 11.95 14.95 -9.13
C LYS A 277 10.56 15.51 -8.90
N PHE A 278 9.61 14.67 -8.53
CA PHE A 278 8.24 15.09 -8.26
C PHE A 278 8.16 15.98 -7.02
N LYS A 279 8.93 15.64 -5.98
CA LYS A 279 9.09 16.49 -4.79
C LYS A 279 9.78 17.82 -5.11
N GLN A 280 10.76 17.84 -6.01
CA GLN A 280 11.49 19.06 -6.36
C GLN A 280 10.70 19.96 -7.33
N ASN A 281 10.16 19.44 -8.42
CA ASN A 281 9.60 20.29 -9.48
C ASN A 281 8.31 19.71 -10.06
N PRO A 282 7.23 19.58 -9.26
CA PRO A 282 6.00 18.94 -9.73
C PRO A 282 5.40 19.63 -10.96
N LEU A 283 5.45 20.97 -11.04
CA LEU A 283 4.91 21.72 -12.19
C LEU A 283 5.67 21.51 -13.50
N GLN A 284 6.94 21.08 -13.44
CA GLN A 284 7.74 20.78 -14.64
C GLN A 284 7.57 19.32 -15.08
N MET A 285 6.92 18.50 -14.26
CA MET A 285 6.62 17.11 -14.58
C MET A 285 5.22 17.05 -15.19
N GLY A 286 5.16 16.61 -16.45
CA GLY A 286 3.89 16.29 -17.11
C GLY A 286 3.20 15.09 -16.44
N GLU A 287 1.89 14.98 -16.62
CA GLU A 287 1.03 13.83 -16.22
C GLU A 287 1.50 13.04 -14.98
N THR A 288 1.57 13.70 -13.83
CA THR A 288 2.01 13.08 -12.56
C THR A 288 0.88 12.42 -11.76
N ASP A 289 -0.38 12.71 -12.09
CA ASP A 289 -1.54 12.13 -11.40
C ASP A 289 -1.80 10.68 -11.83
N VAL A 290 -1.58 10.34 -13.11
CA VAL A 290 -1.96 9.03 -13.69
C VAL A 290 -0.83 7.99 -13.67
N ILE A 291 0.17 8.17 -12.81
CA ILE A 291 1.30 7.25 -12.68
C ILE A 291 0.97 6.18 -11.65
N GLU A 292 1.02 4.91 -12.06
CA GLU A 292 0.93 3.76 -11.18
C GLU A 292 2.32 3.20 -10.86
N PHE A 293 2.44 2.52 -9.73
CA PHE A 293 3.64 1.77 -9.37
C PHE A 293 3.25 0.32 -9.14
N CYS A 294 4.11 -0.60 -9.58
CA CYS A 294 3.90 -2.03 -9.38
C CYS A 294 5.03 -2.60 -8.56
N LEU A 295 4.68 -3.13 -7.38
CA LEU A 295 5.57 -3.97 -6.59
C LEU A 295 5.42 -5.43 -7.04
N ILE A 296 6.53 -6.09 -7.30
CA ILE A 296 6.55 -7.47 -7.78
C ILE A 296 6.43 -8.45 -6.60
N LEU A 297 5.40 -9.28 -6.62
CA LEU A 297 5.12 -10.35 -5.66
C LEU A 297 5.40 -11.71 -6.32
N THR A 298 6.64 -12.21 -6.22
CA THR A 298 6.94 -13.61 -6.57
C THR A 298 6.94 -14.49 -5.34
N LYS A 299 6.71 -15.80 -5.50
CA LYS A 299 6.46 -16.69 -4.37
C LYS A 299 7.64 -16.82 -3.40
N HIS A 300 8.87 -16.57 -3.88
CA HIS A 300 10.09 -16.60 -3.07
C HIS A 300 10.57 -15.22 -2.61
N ARG A 301 10.08 -14.13 -3.24
CA ARG A 301 10.34 -12.74 -2.84
C ARG A 301 9.09 -12.04 -2.31
N SER A 302 8.12 -12.82 -1.79
CA SER A 302 6.91 -12.27 -1.17
C SER A 302 7.30 -11.23 -0.12
N LEU A 303 6.42 -10.26 0.11
CA LEU A 303 6.59 -9.23 1.14
C LEU A 303 6.76 -9.87 2.52
N GLN A 304 8.01 -10.08 2.90
CA GLN A 304 8.40 -10.30 4.28
C GLN A 304 8.80 -8.95 4.83
N PRO A 305 8.30 -8.57 6.00
CA PRO A 305 8.69 -7.35 6.61
C PRO A 305 10.13 -7.43 7.04
N THR A 306 10.90 -6.52 6.49
CA THR A 306 12.31 -6.40 6.74
C THR A 306 12.60 -4.95 7.10
N PRO A 307 13.77 -4.63 7.67
CA PRO A 307 14.20 -3.24 7.77
C PRO A 307 14.18 -2.50 6.41
N ALA A 308 14.31 -3.25 5.30
CA ALA A 308 14.25 -2.70 3.95
C ALA A 308 12.82 -2.37 3.47
N CYS A 309 11.78 -3.06 3.95
CA CYS A 309 10.38 -2.81 3.62
C CYS A 309 9.48 -3.03 4.85
N GLN A 310 8.89 -1.93 5.33
CA GLN A 310 7.94 -1.92 6.43
C GLN A 310 6.54 -1.62 5.89
N ILE A 311 5.52 -2.25 6.47
CA ILE A 311 4.13 -2.10 6.07
C ILE A 311 3.33 -1.75 7.32
N PHE A 312 2.48 -0.74 7.22
CA PHE A 312 1.59 -0.26 8.26
C PHE A 312 0.16 -0.28 7.71
N ALA A 313 -0.81 -0.85 8.43
CA ALA A 313 -2.21 -0.73 8.03
C ALA A 313 -2.93 0.35 8.84
N PHE A 314 -3.81 1.04 8.13
CA PHE A 314 -4.64 2.11 8.63
C PHE A 314 -6.10 1.78 8.30
N ASN A 315 -6.98 1.92 9.28
CA ASN A 315 -8.44 1.78 9.10
C ASN A 315 -9.15 2.87 9.92
N ASP A 316 -10.40 3.12 9.59
CA ASP A 316 -11.26 4.11 10.25
C ASP A 316 -12.30 3.46 11.17
N VAL A 317 -12.05 2.24 11.62
CA VAL A 317 -12.94 1.56 12.58
C VAL A 317 -12.91 2.32 13.90
N ASP A 318 -14.08 2.49 14.50
CA ASP A 318 -14.21 3.03 15.86
C ASP A 318 -13.31 2.24 16.84
N ALA A 319 -12.46 2.98 17.57
CA ALA A 319 -11.43 2.37 18.41
C ALA A 319 -11.99 1.46 19.51
N GLN A 320 -13.17 1.79 20.06
CA GLN A 320 -13.81 0.99 21.08
C GLN A 320 -14.40 -0.29 20.47
N LYS A 321 -15.10 -0.20 19.33
CA LYS A 321 -15.58 -1.37 18.59
C LYS A 321 -14.43 -2.29 18.18
N TRP A 322 -13.31 -1.71 17.72
CA TRP A 322 -12.12 -2.47 17.33
C TRP A 322 -11.52 -3.22 18.51
N LYS A 323 -11.38 -2.56 19.66
CA LYS A 323 -10.88 -3.17 20.90
C LYS A 323 -11.77 -4.33 21.35
N GLU A 324 -13.08 -4.15 21.36
CA GLU A 324 -14.05 -5.19 21.75
C GLU A 324 -14.01 -6.40 20.81
N PHE A 325 -13.97 -6.16 19.51
CA PHE A 325 -13.82 -7.21 18.51
C PHE A 325 -12.52 -8.00 18.72
N ASN A 326 -11.40 -7.31 18.88
CA ASN A 326 -10.10 -7.95 19.07
C ASN A 326 -10.04 -8.82 20.32
N GLN A 327 -10.67 -8.41 21.42
CA GLN A 327 -10.75 -9.26 22.62
C GLN A 327 -11.43 -10.61 22.33
N LYS A 328 -12.52 -10.62 21.56
CA LYS A 328 -13.21 -11.86 21.16
C LYS A 328 -12.36 -12.68 20.20
N ARG A 329 -11.71 -12.05 19.23
CA ARG A 329 -10.80 -12.69 18.28
C ARG A 329 -9.65 -13.39 19.01
N GLU A 330 -8.94 -12.67 19.88
CA GLU A 330 -7.81 -13.21 20.62
C GLU A 330 -8.20 -14.35 21.57
N ALA A 331 -9.39 -14.28 22.19
CA ALA A 331 -9.91 -15.37 23.00
C ALA A 331 -10.12 -16.65 22.16
N LEU A 332 -10.74 -16.53 20.99
CA LEU A 332 -10.94 -17.66 20.08
C LEU A 332 -9.60 -18.20 19.55
N PHE A 333 -8.71 -17.32 19.11
CA PHE A 333 -7.39 -17.68 18.57
C PHE A 333 -6.51 -18.37 19.62
N THR A 334 -6.56 -17.92 20.87
CA THR A 334 -5.89 -18.56 22.00
C THR A 334 -6.41 -19.99 22.21
N GLN A 335 -7.72 -20.21 22.10
CA GLN A 335 -8.28 -21.54 22.25
C GLN A 335 -7.89 -22.46 21.08
N ILE A 336 -7.97 -21.98 19.84
CA ILE A 336 -7.51 -22.72 18.66
C ILE A 336 -6.03 -23.08 18.82
N ARG A 337 -5.20 -22.17 19.33
CA ARG A 337 -3.77 -22.41 19.57
C ARG A 337 -3.53 -23.57 20.52
N LYS A 338 -4.17 -23.57 21.68
CA LYS A 338 -4.08 -24.67 22.67
C LYS A 338 -4.46 -26.01 22.02
N ASP A 339 -5.55 -26.03 21.28
CA ASP A 339 -6.01 -27.23 20.59
C ASP A 339 -5.06 -27.76 19.51
N ILE A 340 -4.23 -26.89 18.90
CA ILE A 340 -3.21 -27.30 17.93
C ILE A 340 -1.96 -27.83 18.64
N THR A 341 -1.58 -27.25 19.78
CA THR A 341 -0.33 -27.57 20.48
C THR A 341 -0.43 -28.74 21.43
N GLY A 342 -1.65 -29.12 21.84
CA GLY A 342 -1.86 -29.89 23.07
C GLY A 342 -1.63 -29.02 24.29
#